data_AF-A0A950PJP4-F1
#
_entry.id   AF-A0A950PJP4-F1
#
_cell.length_a   1.000
_cell.length_b   1.000
_cell.length_c   1.000
_cell.angle_alpha   90.00
_cell.angle_beta   90.00
_cell.angle_gamma   90.00
#
_symmetry.space_group_name_H-M   'P 1'
#
loop_
_entity.id
_entity.type
_entity.pdbx_description
1 polymer ?
#
loop_
_entity_poly.entity_id
_entity_poly.type
_entity_poly.pdbx_seq_one_letter_code
_entity_poly.pdbx_strand_id
1 'polypeptide(L)'
;MPDAIFRPPYLPADLLTPNRDITHAHFSPGDQVVIVKGVAGGELWGDAMTVITPSWHTPTDEDGWRLRNPNGGERTYLTAHPRYLVHLSRRCPDCLIYLRAMETLLLPRLAPAHQPVDCGWYTLTHLNQLIHIDDARSHR
;
A
#
# COMPACT_ATOMS: atom_id res chain seq x y z
N MET A 1 0.09 -22.81 -8.29
CA MET A 1 -1.25 -22.34 -7.90
C MET A 1 -1.01 -21.15 -6.98
N PRO A 2 -1.30 -19.89 -7.36
CA PRO A 2 -1.28 -18.83 -6.35
C PRO A 2 -2.45 -19.12 -5.41
N ASP A 3 -2.16 -19.30 -4.11
CA ASP A 3 -3.19 -19.39 -3.08
C ASP A 3 -4.17 -18.22 -3.27
N ALA A 4 -5.44 -18.55 -3.41
CA ALA A 4 -6.47 -17.54 -3.55
C ALA A 4 -6.49 -16.71 -2.27
N ILE A 5 -6.01 -15.46 -2.35
CA ILE A 5 -5.96 -14.57 -1.20
C ILE A 5 -7.40 -14.28 -0.77
N PHE A 6 -7.76 -14.72 0.44
CA PHE A 6 -9.11 -14.60 0.95
C PHE A 6 -9.41 -13.15 1.34
N ARG A 7 -10.51 -12.59 0.82
CA ARG A 7 -11.03 -11.29 1.23
C ARG A 7 -12.28 -11.49 2.11
N PRO A 8 -12.20 -11.22 3.42
CA PRO A 8 -13.37 -11.23 4.28
C PRO A 8 -14.39 -10.15 3.88
N PRO A 9 -15.70 -10.47 3.78
CA PRO A 9 -16.74 -9.52 3.33
C PRO A 9 -17.06 -8.41 4.34
N TYR A 10 -16.61 -8.53 5.60
CA TYR A 10 -16.85 -7.57 6.68
C TYR A 10 -15.70 -6.59 6.91
N LEU A 11 -14.70 -6.58 6.02
CA LEU A 11 -13.57 -5.66 6.17
C LEU A 11 -14.06 -4.21 6.06
N PRO A 12 -13.82 -3.37 7.09
CA PRO A 12 -14.16 -1.97 7.04
C PRO A 12 -13.35 -1.27 5.93
N ALA A 13 -13.87 -0.15 5.43
CA ALA A 13 -13.07 0.77 4.62
C ALA A 13 -11.80 1.13 5.40
N ASP A 14 -10.65 1.17 4.72
CA ASP A 14 -9.41 1.59 5.35
C ASP A 14 -9.55 3.06 5.74
N LEU A 15 -9.51 3.35 7.04
CA LEU A 15 -9.56 4.73 7.53
C LEU A 15 -8.16 5.33 7.68
N LEU A 16 -7.11 4.52 7.67
CA LEU A 16 -5.75 4.97 7.93
C LEU A 16 -5.08 5.42 6.64
N THR A 17 -5.20 4.63 5.57
CA THR A 17 -4.54 4.96 4.30
C THR A 17 -5.08 6.25 3.66
N PRO A 18 -6.41 6.47 3.55
CA PRO A 18 -6.94 7.69 2.93
C PRO A 18 -6.63 8.97 3.72
N ASN A 19 -6.59 8.88 5.06
CA ASN A 19 -6.37 10.03 5.95
C ASN A 19 -4.89 10.31 6.25
N ARG A 20 -3.97 9.56 5.64
CA ARG A 20 -2.54 9.74 5.86
C ARG A 20 -2.03 10.93 5.05
N ASP A 21 -1.79 12.05 5.74
CA ASP A 21 -1.16 13.24 5.17
C ASP A 21 0.37 13.06 5.12
N ILE A 22 0.89 12.81 3.92
CA ILE A 22 2.31 12.62 3.66
C ILE A 22 2.67 13.34 2.37
N THR A 23 3.64 14.23 2.47
CA THR A 23 4.13 14.99 1.31
C THR A 23 4.97 14.11 0.38
N HIS A 24 5.02 14.48 -0.91
CA HIS A 24 5.87 13.82 -1.88
C HIS A 24 7.34 13.76 -1.45
N ALA A 25 7.86 14.84 -0.84
CA ALA A 25 9.23 14.96 -0.35
C ALA A 25 9.59 14.01 0.81
N HIS A 26 8.60 13.30 1.39
CA HIS A 26 8.85 12.32 2.44
C HIS A 26 9.69 11.13 1.94
N PHE A 27 9.62 10.82 0.64
CA PHE A 27 10.39 9.74 0.00
C PHE A 27 11.47 10.30 -0.92
N SER A 28 12.42 9.46 -1.27
CA SER A 28 13.48 9.78 -2.22
C SER A 28 13.80 8.59 -3.12
N PRO A 29 14.32 8.82 -4.35
CA PRO A 29 14.84 7.75 -5.19
C PRO A 29 15.81 6.84 -4.42
N GLY A 30 15.63 5.53 -4.57
CA GLY A 30 16.40 4.50 -3.86
C GLY A 30 15.75 4.01 -2.56
N ASP A 31 14.80 4.75 -1.99
CA ASP A 31 14.07 4.30 -0.79
C ASP A 31 13.39 2.95 -1.05
N GLN A 32 13.55 2.01 -0.10
CA GLN A 32 12.76 0.80 -0.05
C GLN A 32 11.49 1.07 0.73
N VAL A 33 10.35 0.77 0.10
CA VAL A 33 9.03 1.00 0.66
C VAL A 33 8.18 -0.25 0.59
N VAL A 34 7.16 -0.34 1.43
CA VAL A 34 6.10 -1.33 1.35
C VAL A 34 4.77 -0.64 1.12
N ILE A 35 3.95 -1.25 0.26
CA ILE A 35 2.52 -0.96 0.15
C ILE A 35 1.81 -2.03 0.99
N VAL A 36 1.35 -1.65 2.19
CA VAL A 36 0.69 -2.57 3.12
C VAL A 36 -0.67 -2.97 2.57
N LYS A 37 -0.93 -4.27 2.41
CA LYS A 37 -2.18 -4.80 1.84
C LYS A 37 -3.05 -5.53 2.84
N GLY A 38 -2.48 -6.02 3.93
CA GLY A 38 -3.24 -6.75 4.94
C GLY A 38 -2.34 -7.49 5.93
N VAL A 39 -2.69 -8.73 6.24
CA VAL A 39 -2.07 -9.52 7.32
C VAL A 39 -1.71 -10.91 6.82
N ALA A 40 -0.53 -11.41 7.17
CA ALA A 40 -0.13 -12.80 6.94
C ALA A 40 0.69 -13.30 8.13
N GLY A 41 0.42 -14.52 8.60
CA GLY A 41 1.20 -15.12 9.69
C GLY A 41 1.17 -14.33 11.02
N GLY A 42 0.14 -13.51 11.26
CA GLY A 42 0.05 -12.66 12.44
C GLY A 42 0.82 -11.33 12.35
N GLU A 43 1.36 -11.00 11.18
CA GLU A 43 2.10 -9.76 10.92
C GLU A 43 1.49 -8.97 9.76
N LEU A 44 1.80 -7.68 9.66
CA LEU A 44 1.43 -6.89 8.49
C LEU A 44 2.14 -7.42 7.25
N TRP A 45 1.40 -7.45 6.14
CA TRP A 45 1.89 -7.94 4.86
C TRP A 45 1.59 -6.95 3.74
N GLY A 46 2.45 -6.92 2.73
CA GLY A 46 2.33 -6.02 1.58
C GLY A 46 3.40 -6.25 0.52
N ASP A 47 3.38 -5.41 -0.51
CA ASP A 47 4.34 -5.46 -1.61
C ASP A 47 5.55 -4.57 -1.31
N ALA A 48 6.74 -5.17 -1.23
CA ALA A 48 8.00 -4.43 -1.14
C ALA A 48 8.41 -3.89 -2.52
N MET A 49 8.78 -2.62 -2.58
CA MET A 49 9.08 -1.88 -3.81
C MET A 49 10.26 -0.93 -3.60
N THR A 50 10.92 -0.54 -4.70
CA THR A 50 11.93 0.53 -4.69
C THR A 50 11.38 1.80 -5.33
N VAL A 51 11.55 2.94 -4.67
CA VAL A 51 11.26 4.27 -5.25
C VAL A 51 12.30 4.59 -6.33
N ILE A 52 11.87 4.95 -7.53
CA ILE A 52 12.76 5.18 -8.68
C ILE A 52 12.88 6.66 -9.05
N THR A 53 11.75 7.33 -9.24
CA THR A 53 11.72 8.72 -9.70
C THR A 53 10.36 9.35 -9.39
N PRO A 54 10.29 10.69 -9.21
CA PRO A 54 9.02 11.40 -9.18
C PRO A 54 8.16 11.08 -10.41
N SER A 55 6.85 11.10 -10.22
CA SER A 55 5.85 10.85 -11.26
C SER A 55 4.58 11.63 -10.95
N TRP A 56 3.69 11.81 -11.92
CA TRP A 56 2.33 12.28 -11.65
C TRP A 56 1.43 11.09 -11.28
N HIS A 57 0.60 11.22 -10.23
CA HIS A 57 -0.42 10.24 -9.87
C HIS A 57 -1.80 10.76 -10.30
N THR A 58 -2.18 10.41 -11.52
CA THR A 58 -3.37 10.90 -12.21
C THR A 58 -4.68 10.70 -11.43
N PRO A 59 -4.92 9.56 -10.75
CA PRO A 59 -6.16 9.41 -10.00
C PRO A 59 -6.32 10.46 -8.91
N THR A 60 -5.31 10.71 -8.08
CA THR A 60 -5.46 11.71 -7.02
C THR A 60 -5.15 13.13 -7.48
N ASP A 61 -4.72 13.30 -8.73
CA ASP A 61 -4.25 14.58 -9.30
C ASP A 61 -3.14 15.24 -8.44
N GLU A 62 -2.24 14.40 -7.92
CA GLU A 62 -1.17 14.78 -7.00
C GLU A 62 0.17 14.17 -7.42
N ASP A 63 1.25 14.67 -6.82
CA ASP A 63 2.58 14.12 -7.00
C ASP A 63 2.69 12.69 -6.47
N GLY A 64 3.21 11.80 -7.31
CA GLY A 64 3.37 10.38 -7.06
C GLY A 64 4.81 9.91 -7.21
N TRP A 65 5.02 8.63 -6.90
CA TRP A 65 6.31 7.97 -7.09
C TRP A 65 6.19 6.83 -8.08
N ARG A 66 7.12 6.78 -9.04
CA ARG A 66 7.35 5.59 -9.85
C ARG A 66 8.10 4.57 -9.00
N LEU A 67 7.53 3.38 -8.87
CA LEU A 67 8.05 2.28 -8.08
C LEU A 67 8.46 1.11 -8.97
N ARG A 68 9.50 0.39 -8.55
CA ARG A 68 9.94 -0.86 -9.17
C ARG A 68 9.67 -2.03 -8.24
N ASN A 69 9.02 -3.07 -8.76
CA ASN A 69 8.91 -4.35 -8.10
C ASN A 69 10.25 -5.12 -8.23
N PRO A 70 10.94 -5.44 -7.12
CA PRO A 70 12.22 -6.14 -7.17
C PRO A 70 12.10 -7.57 -7.73
N ASN A 71 10.92 -8.20 -7.61
CA ASN A 71 10.68 -9.56 -8.09
C ASN A 71 10.30 -9.62 -9.58
N GLY A 72 10.13 -8.46 -10.23
CA GLY A 72 9.64 -8.39 -11.59
C GLY A 72 8.21 -8.95 -11.75
N GLY A 73 7.95 -9.62 -12.87
CA GLY A 73 6.64 -10.21 -13.19
C GLY A 73 5.83 -9.38 -14.19
N GLU A 74 4.51 -9.60 -14.23
CA GLU A 74 3.59 -8.94 -15.18
C GLU A 74 3.69 -7.41 -15.15
N ARG A 75 4.03 -6.83 -14.01
CA ARG A 75 4.18 -5.39 -13.82
C ARG A 75 5.46 -5.10 -13.03
N THR A 76 6.51 -4.79 -13.76
CA THR A 76 7.82 -4.41 -13.17
C THR A 76 7.78 -3.02 -12.55
N TYR A 77 6.92 -2.13 -13.07
CA TYR A 77 6.79 -0.76 -12.59
C TYR A 77 5.34 -0.35 -12.40
N LEU A 78 5.09 0.44 -11.35
CA LEU A 78 3.81 1.09 -11.11
C LEU A 78 4.02 2.51 -10.59
N THR A 79 2.99 3.33 -10.62
CA THR A 79 3.00 4.65 -9.97
C THR A 79 2.04 4.64 -8.79
N ALA A 80 2.42 5.22 -7.66
CA ALA A 80 1.60 5.26 -6.45
C ALA A 80 1.69 6.63 -5.75
N HIS A 81 0.62 7.03 -5.08
CA HIS A 81 0.62 8.20 -4.22
C HIS A 81 1.47 7.97 -2.95
N PRO A 82 2.22 8.98 -2.43
CA PRO A 82 3.07 8.87 -1.24
C PRO A 82 2.35 8.29 -0.01
N ARG A 83 1.06 8.58 0.17
CA ARG A 83 0.30 8.10 1.33
C ARG A 83 0.17 6.58 1.40
N TYR A 84 0.31 5.86 0.28
CA TYR A 84 0.27 4.40 0.24
C TYR A 84 1.59 3.74 0.63
N LEU A 85 2.65 4.53 0.75
CA LEU A 85 4.02 4.03 0.88
C LEU A 85 4.49 4.12 2.32
N VAL A 86 5.21 3.10 2.77
CA VAL A 86 5.81 3.06 4.11
C VAL A 86 7.26 2.66 3.97
N HIS A 87 8.19 3.36 4.62
CA HIS A 87 9.60 2.97 4.61
C HIS A 87 9.83 1.59 5.22
N LEU A 88 10.62 0.75 4.53
CA LEU A 88 11.09 -0.54 5.04
C LEU A 88 12.48 -0.47 5.69
N SER A 89 13.39 0.28 5.10
CA SER A 89 14.82 0.22 5.46
C SER A 89 15.30 1.32 6.41
N ARG A 90 14.43 2.26 6.82
CA ARG A 90 14.78 3.36 7.72
C ARG A 90 13.77 3.52 8.85
N ARG A 91 14.25 3.93 10.03
CA ARG A 91 13.40 4.30 11.17
C ARG A 91 12.78 5.68 10.95
N CYS A 92 11.68 5.72 10.21
CA CYS A 92 10.90 6.93 9.98
C CYS A 92 9.74 7.01 10.99
N PRO A 93 9.66 8.08 11.82
CA PRO A 93 8.60 8.21 12.83
C PRO A 93 7.18 8.11 12.27
N ASP A 94 6.88 8.83 11.18
CA ASP A 94 5.53 8.84 10.60
C ASP A 94 5.13 7.46 10.05
N CYS A 95 6.07 6.77 9.40
CA CYS A 95 5.88 5.41 8.91
C CYS A 95 5.68 4.42 10.08
N LEU A 96 6.45 4.54 11.16
CA LEU A 96 6.33 3.67 12.33
C LEU A 96 5.01 3.88 13.08
N ILE A 97 4.57 5.13 13.25
CA ILE A 97 3.27 5.45 13.87
C ILE A 97 2.14 4.85 13.03
N TYR A 98 2.21 5.01 11.69
CA TYR A 98 1.23 4.43 10.79
C TYR A 98 1.20 2.90 10.86
N LEU A 99 2.37 2.22 10.80
CA LEU A 99 2.44 0.77 10.95
C LEU A 99 1.85 0.30 12.28
N ARG A 100 2.16 1.01 13.37
CA ARG A 100 1.61 0.67 14.68
C ARG A 100 0.09 0.82 14.74
N ALA A 101 -0.45 1.85 14.11
CA ALA A 101 -1.90 2.04 13.99
C ALA A 101 -2.54 0.90 13.17
N MET A 102 -1.92 0.52 12.05
CA MET A 102 -2.36 -0.61 11.21
C MET A 102 -2.33 -1.92 12.00
N GLU A 103 -1.24 -2.23 12.72
CA GLU A 103 -1.15 -3.43 13.57
C GLU A 103 -2.28 -3.47 14.60
N THR A 104 -2.51 -2.34 15.29
CA THR A 104 -3.51 -2.22 16.36
C THR A 104 -4.93 -2.45 15.82
N LEU A 105 -5.21 -2.03 14.59
CA LEU A 105 -6.53 -2.22 13.97
C LEU A 105 -6.68 -3.61 13.33
N LEU A 106 -5.66 -4.11 12.65
CA LEU A 106 -5.82 -5.26 11.76
C LEU A 106 -5.53 -6.59 12.47
N LEU A 107 -4.47 -6.66 13.28
CA LEU A 107 -4.04 -7.93 13.86
C LEU A 107 -5.13 -8.55 14.76
N PRO A 108 -5.80 -7.82 15.66
CA PRO A 108 -6.85 -8.41 16.49
C PRO A 108 -8.04 -8.97 15.69
N ARG A 109 -8.28 -8.45 14.48
CA ARG A 109 -9.43 -8.81 13.63
C ARG A 109 -9.11 -9.91 12.62
N LEU A 110 -7.85 -9.98 12.18
CA LEU A 110 -7.43 -10.79 11.04
C LEU A 110 -6.37 -11.85 11.40
N ALA A 111 -5.64 -11.71 12.50
CA ALA A 111 -4.64 -12.70 12.93
C ALA A 111 -5.18 -14.13 13.16
N PRO A 112 -6.48 -14.37 13.48
CA PRO A 112 -7.01 -15.74 13.52
C PRO A 112 -7.01 -16.43 12.15
N ALA A 113 -6.93 -15.68 11.06
CA ALA A 113 -6.81 -16.24 9.72
C ALA A 113 -5.38 -16.80 9.53
N HIS A 114 -5.29 -18.11 9.32
CA HIS A 114 -4.01 -18.80 9.09
C HIS A 114 -3.46 -18.58 7.67
N GLN A 115 -4.24 -17.93 6.80
CA GLN A 115 -3.88 -17.62 5.43
C GLN A 115 -3.63 -16.12 5.28
N PRO A 116 -2.80 -15.69 4.31
CA PRO A 116 -2.69 -14.29 3.95
C PRO A 116 -4.07 -13.70 3.65
N VAL A 117 -4.37 -12.57 4.29
CA VAL A 117 -5.57 -11.78 4.07
C VAL A 117 -5.17 -10.50 3.37
N ASP A 118 -5.64 -10.31 2.14
CA ASP A 118 -5.60 -9.02 1.44
C ASP A 118 -6.89 -8.27 1.75
N CYS A 119 -6.75 -7.06 2.26
CA CYS A 119 -7.88 -6.25 2.64
C CYS A 119 -8.64 -5.66 1.43
N GLY A 120 -8.07 -5.76 0.23
CA GLY A 120 -8.66 -5.31 -1.02
C GLY A 120 -8.77 -3.78 -1.10
N TRP A 121 -7.81 -3.08 -0.49
CA TRP A 121 -7.77 -1.61 -0.43
C TRP A 121 -7.28 -0.96 -1.70
N TYR A 122 -6.51 -1.69 -2.51
CA TYR A 122 -5.92 -1.13 -3.71
C TYR A 122 -6.44 -1.82 -4.95
N THR A 123 -6.53 -1.03 -6.01
CA THR A 123 -6.68 -1.52 -7.36
C THR A 123 -5.66 -0.81 -8.27
N LEU A 124 -5.51 -1.30 -9.48
CA LEU A 124 -4.63 -0.71 -10.48
C LEU A 124 -5.45 -0.16 -11.64
N THR A 125 -5.11 1.04 -12.08
CA THR A 125 -5.63 1.59 -13.33
C THR A 125 -4.99 0.92 -14.54
N HIS A 126 -5.54 1.21 -15.73
CA HIS A 126 -4.97 0.78 -17.01
C HIS A 126 -3.58 1.38 -17.29
N LEU A 127 -3.22 2.48 -16.62
CA LEU A 127 -1.89 3.12 -16.71
C LEU A 127 -0.90 2.57 -15.67
N ASN A 128 -1.24 1.47 -14.99
CA ASN A 128 -0.45 0.91 -13.88
C ASN A 128 -0.25 1.91 -12.74
N GLN A 129 -1.29 2.67 -12.41
CA GLN A 129 -1.29 3.53 -11.23
C GLN A 129 -2.09 2.85 -10.11
N LEU A 130 -1.46 2.68 -8.95
CA LEU A 130 -2.04 2.08 -7.76
C LEU A 130 -2.92 3.11 -7.07
N ILE A 131 -4.19 2.80 -6.93
CA ILE A 131 -5.17 3.69 -6.33
C ILE A 131 -5.88 2.99 -5.17
N HIS A 132 -6.16 3.73 -4.11
CA HIS A 132 -7.04 3.23 -3.05
C HIS A 132 -8.49 3.16 -3.56
N ILE A 133 -9.24 2.14 -3.12
CA ILE A 133 -10.61 1.90 -3.58
C ILE A 133 -11.56 3.07 -3.31
N ASP A 134 -11.30 3.84 -2.25
CA ASP A 134 -12.14 4.98 -1.88
C ASP A 134 -11.92 6.16 -2.84
N ASP A 135 -10.70 6.36 -3.34
CA ASP A 135 -10.48 7.37 -4.37
C ASP A 135 -11.08 6.93 -5.70
N ALA A 136 -10.97 5.63 -6.01
CA ALA A 136 -11.55 5.08 -7.24
C ALA A 136 -13.07 5.33 -7.34
N ARG A 137 -13.75 5.43 -6.20
CA ARG A 137 -15.19 5.74 -6.13
C ARG A 137 -15.48 7.22 -6.32
N SER A 138 -14.60 8.11 -5.88
CA SER A 138 -14.77 9.57 -6.04
C SER A 138 -14.62 10.06 -7.48
N HIS A 139 -14.06 9.23 -8.38
CA HIS A 139 -13.92 9.53 -9.81
C HIS A 139 -15.00 8.91 -10.71
N ARG A 140 -16.05 8.30 -10.14
CA ARG A 140 -17.24 7.86 -10.89
C ARG A 140 -18.40 8.82 -10.67
#